data_AF-A0A9D2ZUE3-F1
#
_entry.id   AF-A0A9D2ZUE3-F1
#
_cell.length_a   1.000
_cell.length_b   1.000
_cell.length_c   1.000
_cell.angle_alpha   90.00
_cell.angle_beta   90.00
_cell.angle_gamma   90.00
#
_symmetry.space_group_name_H-M   'P 1'
#
loop_
_entity.id
_entity.type
_entity.pdbx_description
1 polymer ?
#
loop_
_entity_poly.entity_id
_entity_poly.type
_entity_poly.pdbx_seq_one_letter_code
_entity_poly.pdbx_strand_id
1 'polypeptide(L)'
;MKNSFLLLLALSVLPFMVSCDNDNEPEVTVPNPPNQEDEVPGAISVEEDVLSFDMADRAIVFATDTLVCDTAESGALLVSFSLRDSVIMADIPYITALSSKVYNELVLVSFGDSHYLYDGYPSLSSLGGGAEVNEALRRENFERHRAGWEQFVAYLREEGRLSE
;
A
#
# COMPACT_ATOMS: atom_id res chain seq x y z
N MET A 1 17.97 21.91 -62.24
CA MET A 1 17.39 22.49 -61.01
C MET A 1 17.62 21.47 -59.91
N LYS A 2 18.58 21.65 -58.99
CA LYS A 2 18.69 22.58 -57.85
C LYS A 2 18.47 21.76 -56.55
N ASN A 3 19.49 21.76 -55.70
CA ASN A 3 19.58 21.32 -54.30
C ASN A 3 19.66 19.80 -54.05
N SER A 4 20.78 19.20 -53.60
CA SER A 4 21.62 19.44 -52.40
C SER A 4 20.94 19.06 -51.10
N PHE A 5 21.35 17.95 -50.47
CA PHE A 5 22.15 17.93 -49.22
C PHE A 5 22.40 16.49 -48.73
N LEU A 6 23.63 16.26 -48.26
CA LEU A 6 24.14 15.08 -47.54
C LEU A 6 23.55 14.94 -46.13
N LEU A 7 23.45 13.71 -45.60
CA LEU A 7 23.75 13.33 -44.19
C LEU A 7 23.70 11.78 -44.11
N LEU A 8 24.83 11.06 -43.98
CA LEU A 8 25.60 10.67 -42.77
C LEU A 8 24.99 9.52 -41.94
N LEU A 9 25.78 8.42 -41.82
CA LEU A 9 26.05 7.54 -40.66
C LEU A 9 24.84 7.01 -39.84
N ALA A 10 24.74 5.75 -39.39
CA ALA A 10 25.76 4.78 -39.05
C ALA A 10 25.20 3.34 -39.03
N LEU A 11 26.13 2.41 -39.18
CA LEU A 11 26.02 0.97 -39.04
C LEU A 11 25.65 0.59 -37.59
N SER A 12 24.62 -0.25 -37.36
CA SER A 12 24.54 -1.03 -36.11
C SER A 12 23.93 -2.40 -36.37
N VAL A 13 24.74 -3.40 -36.03
CA VAL A 13 24.56 -4.84 -36.21
C VAL A 13 23.71 -5.38 -35.06
N LEU A 14 22.64 -6.13 -35.36
CA LEU A 14 21.97 -7.06 -34.42
C LEU A 14 22.88 -8.28 -34.18
N PRO A 15 22.57 -9.19 -33.24
CA PRO A 15 22.29 -9.08 -31.81
C PRO A 15 23.39 -9.81 -30.99
N PHE A 16 23.52 -9.57 -29.69
CA PHE A 16 24.27 -10.48 -28.81
C PHE A 16 23.39 -10.95 -27.67
N MET A 17 22.99 -12.22 -27.74
CA MET A 17 22.79 -13.04 -26.56
C MET A 17 24.12 -13.16 -25.83
N VAL A 18 24.11 -12.85 -24.54
CA VAL A 18 25.12 -13.25 -23.54
C VAL A 18 24.28 -13.55 -22.30
N SER A 19 23.85 -14.79 -22.07
CA SER A 19 24.62 -15.88 -21.46
C SER A 19 25.44 -15.36 -20.28
N CYS A 20 24.85 -15.34 -19.09
CA CYS A 20 25.56 -15.11 -17.85
C CYS A 20 26.50 -16.29 -17.59
N ASP A 21 27.69 -16.26 -18.17
CA ASP A 21 28.83 -17.01 -17.64
C ASP A 21 29.62 -16.10 -16.70
N ASN A 22 29.98 -16.72 -15.59
CA ASN A 22 30.57 -16.18 -14.39
C ASN A 22 32.09 -16.02 -14.59
N ASP A 23 32.63 -14.82 -14.45
CA ASP A 23 34.07 -14.60 -14.28
C ASP A 23 34.34 -13.43 -13.33
N ASN A 24 35.36 -13.63 -12.51
CA ASN A 24 35.63 -13.02 -11.22
C ASN A 24 36.64 -11.85 -11.32
N GLU A 25 36.62 -10.97 -10.30
CA GLU A 25 37.63 -9.95 -9.88
C GLU A 25 37.57 -8.50 -10.43
N PRO A 26 38.09 -7.48 -9.69
CA PRO A 26 38.18 -7.29 -8.23
C PRO A 26 37.44 -6.00 -7.79
N GLU A 27 36.75 -6.06 -6.64
CA GLU A 27 35.92 -4.95 -6.15
C GLU A 27 36.78 -3.84 -5.52
N VAL A 28 36.75 -2.66 -6.15
CA VAL A 28 37.23 -1.39 -5.58
C VAL A 28 36.27 -1.01 -4.45
N THR A 29 36.75 -0.97 -3.21
CA THR A 29 36.00 -0.51 -2.04
C THR A 29 35.65 0.97 -2.18
N VAL A 30 34.44 1.25 -2.69
CA VAL A 30 33.79 2.54 -2.53
C VAL A 30 33.30 2.63 -1.09
N PRO A 31 33.59 3.71 -0.34
CA PRO A 31 33.10 3.84 1.03
C PRO A 31 31.56 3.92 1.01
N ASN A 32 30.91 3.00 1.73
CA ASN A 32 29.47 3.03 1.96
C ASN A 32 29.07 4.42 2.50
N PRO A 33 28.11 5.13 1.88
CA PRO A 33 27.50 6.29 2.51
C PRO A 33 26.81 5.86 3.81
N PRO A 34 26.80 6.72 4.84
CA PRO A 34 26.23 6.36 6.14
C PRO A 34 24.71 6.21 5.99
N ASN A 35 24.20 5.06 6.45
CA ASN A 35 22.82 4.76 6.84
C ASN A 35 21.76 5.68 6.22
N GLN A 36 21.25 5.31 5.04
CA GLN A 36 19.82 5.50 4.82
C GLN A 36 19.16 4.33 5.52
N GLU A 37 18.62 4.58 6.72
CA GLU A 37 17.61 3.71 7.28
C GLU A 37 16.52 3.60 6.22
N ASP A 38 16.26 2.38 5.74
CA ASP A 38 15.18 2.10 4.82
C ASP A 38 13.89 2.65 5.45
N GLU A 39 13.38 3.76 4.92
CA GLU A 39 12.03 4.24 5.23
C GLU A 39 11.09 3.08 4.88
N VAL A 40 10.57 2.40 5.91
CA VAL A 40 9.61 1.31 5.72
C VAL A 40 8.40 1.94 5.01
N PRO A 41 8.14 1.62 3.73
CA PRO A 41 6.94 2.12 3.10
C PRO A 41 5.78 1.39 3.77
N GLY A 42 5.01 2.08 4.62
CA GLY A 42 3.78 1.54 5.18
C GLY A 42 3.61 1.59 6.70
N ALA A 43 4.36 2.39 7.48
CA ALA A 43 3.97 2.67 8.86
C ALA A 43 3.08 3.92 8.92
N ILE A 44 1.90 3.80 9.54
CA ILE A 44 0.93 4.88 9.76
C ILE A 44 0.88 5.15 11.27
N SER A 45 1.31 6.32 11.68
CA SER A 45 1.14 6.81 13.06
C SER A 45 -0.30 7.29 13.26
N VAL A 46 -1.05 6.62 14.14
CA VAL A 46 -2.43 7.03 14.44
C VAL A 46 -2.47 8.42 15.08
N GLU A 47 -1.43 8.79 15.81
CA GLU A 47 -1.36 10.09 16.49
C GLU A 47 -1.13 11.23 15.49
N GLU A 48 -0.17 11.04 14.58
CA GLU A 48 0.34 12.08 13.69
C GLU A 48 -0.37 12.10 12.33
N ASP A 49 -0.60 10.93 11.72
CA ASP A 49 -1.15 10.82 10.37
C ASP A 49 -2.69 10.77 10.39
N VAL A 50 -3.26 10.25 11.48
CA VAL A 50 -4.67 10.04 11.88
C VAL A 50 -5.73 11.13 11.85
N LEU A 51 -5.82 12.14 10.97
CA LEU A 51 -6.66 13.34 11.24
C LEU A 51 -8.08 13.05 11.78
N SER A 52 -8.84 12.18 11.12
CA SER A 52 -10.16 11.75 11.61
C SER A 52 -10.58 10.41 11.04
N PHE A 53 -11.50 9.74 11.75
CA PHE A 53 -12.14 8.52 11.27
C PHE A 53 -13.65 8.59 11.42
N ASP A 54 -14.37 8.28 10.35
CA ASP A 54 -15.81 8.11 10.36
C ASP A 54 -16.18 6.63 10.47
N MET A 55 -16.87 6.28 11.55
CA MET A 55 -17.23 4.89 11.83
C MET A 55 -18.30 4.35 10.87
N ALA A 56 -19.22 5.19 10.41
CA ALA A 56 -20.35 4.80 9.57
C ALA A 56 -19.90 4.55 8.12
N ASP A 57 -19.16 5.51 7.55
CA ASP A 57 -18.67 5.45 6.17
C ASP A 57 -17.33 4.72 6.05
N ARG A 58 -16.67 4.44 7.19
CA ARG A 58 -15.31 3.89 7.28
C ARG A 58 -14.25 4.80 6.66
N ALA A 59 -14.57 6.08 6.47
CA ALA A 59 -13.68 7.05 5.88
C ALA A 59 -12.57 7.43 6.86
N ILE A 60 -11.32 7.42 6.39
CA ILE A 60 -10.16 7.84 7.15
C ILE A 60 -9.53 9.05 6.44
N VAL A 61 -9.26 10.11 7.20
CA VAL A 61 -8.61 11.31 6.70
C VAL A 61 -7.19 11.33 7.24
N PHE A 62 -6.22 11.47 6.33
CA PHE A 62 -4.81 11.55 6.68
C PHE A 62 -4.32 13.01 6.71
N ALA A 63 -3.29 13.29 7.53
CA ALA A 63 -2.71 14.62 7.69
C ALA A 63 -1.95 15.09 6.46
N THR A 64 -1.43 14.14 5.70
CA THR A 64 -0.70 14.37 4.45
C THR A 64 -1.18 13.36 3.41
N ASP A 65 -1.08 13.70 2.13
CA ASP A 65 -1.38 12.79 1.01
C ASP A 65 -0.28 11.73 0.82
N THR A 66 0.40 11.33 1.90
CA THR A 66 1.62 10.50 1.87
C THR A 66 1.38 9.07 1.37
N LEU A 67 0.12 8.62 1.35
CA LEU A 67 -0.24 7.28 0.91
C LEU A 67 -0.70 7.30 -0.56
N VAL A 68 0.21 7.56 -1.49
CA VAL A 68 -0.08 7.39 -2.94
C VAL A 68 0.23 5.96 -3.36
N CYS A 69 -0.79 5.23 -3.82
CA CYS A 69 -0.70 3.83 -4.19
C CYS A 69 -0.93 3.66 -5.70
N ASP A 70 0.14 3.73 -6.50
CA ASP A 70 0.11 3.29 -7.91
C ASP A 70 0.22 1.76 -7.99
N THR A 71 -0.71 1.03 -7.36
CA THR A 71 -0.69 -0.45 -7.33
C THR A 71 -1.27 -1.11 -8.58
N ALA A 72 -1.24 -0.41 -9.72
CA ALA A 72 -1.80 -0.89 -10.99
C ALA A 72 -1.17 -2.21 -11.46
N GLU A 73 0.05 -2.55 -11.04
CA GLU A 73 0.76 -3.75 -11.55
C GLU A 73 1.34 -4.71 -10.48
N SER A 74 1.59 -4.31 -9.23
CA SER A 74 2.42 -5.11 -8.29
C SER A 74 1.71 -5.76 -7.09
N GLY A 75 0.40 -5.63 -6.92
CA GLY A 75 -0.33 -6.17 -5.76
C GLY A 75 -0.48 -5.18 -4.61
N ALA A 76 -1.03 -5.61 -3.48
CA ALA A 76 -1.30 -4.73 -2.34
C ALA A 76 0.01 -4.33 -1.64
N LEU A 77 0.16 -3.04 -1.31
CA LEU A 77 1.15 -2.60 -0.33
C LEU A 77 0.66 -3.04 1.05
N LEU A 78 1.53 -3.48 1.95
CA LEU A 78 1.15 -3.77 3.33
C LEU A 78 1.46 -2.57 4.21
N VAL A 79 0.49 -2.13 5.00
CA VAL A 79 0.65 -1.04 5.95
C VAL A 79 0.35 -1.49 7.38
N SER A 80 0.93 -0.82 8.35
CA SER A 80 0.71 -1.06 9.78
C SER A 80 0.35 0.25 10.46
N PHE A 81 -0.58 0.19 11.41
CA PHE A 81 -0.97 1.31 12.25
C PHE A 81 -0.28 1.19 13.60
N SER A 82 0.40 2.24 14.03
CA SER A 82 1.06 2.35 15.33
C SER A 82 0.42 3.43 16.21
N LEU A 83 0.46 3.20 17.52
CA LEU A 83 0.01 4.13 18.55
C LEU A 83 1.01 4.05 19.71
N ARG A 84 1.58 5.18 20.14
CA ARG A 84 2.57 5.26 21.23
C ARG A 84 3.73 4.26 21.05
N ASP A 85 4.35 4.29 19.87
CA ASP A 85 5.45 3.41 19.46
C ASP A 85 5.13 1.90 19.43
N SER A 86 3.86 1.52 19.56
CA SER A 86 3.40 0.12 19.50
C SER A 86 2.56 -0.11 18.25
N VAL A 87 2.86 -1.16 17.49
CA VAL A 87 2.02 -1.57 16.36
C VAL A 87 0.71 -2.16 16.90
N ILE A 88 -0.42 -1.52 16.59
CA ILE A 88 -1.75 -1.95 17.02
C ILE A 88 -2.47 -2.76 15.93
N MET A 89 -2.20 -2.48 14.65
CA MET A 89 -2.72 -3.27 13.52
C MET A 89 -1.59 -3.44 12.51
N ALA A 90 -1.26 -4.68 12.15
CA ALA A 90 -0.17 -5.01 11.24
C ALA A 90 -0.67 -5.61 9.94
N ASP A 91 0.14 -5.53 8.88
CA ASP A 91 -0.06 -6.22 7.59
C ASP A 91 -1.43 -5.93 6.94
N ILE A 92 -1.94 -4.71 7.10
CA ILE A 92 -3.18 -4.26 6.49
C ILE A 92 -2.93 -4.03 5.00
N PRO A 93 -3.62 -4.75 4.08
CA PRO A 93 -3.47 -4.49 2.67
C PRO A 93 -3.96 -3.07 2.35
N TYR A 94 -3.14 -2.31 1.64
CA TYR A 94 -3.48 -1.05 1.03
C TYR A 94 -3.64 -1.23 -0.48
N ILE A 95 -4.85 -0.98 -0.96
CA ILE A 95 -5.27 -1.24 -2.34
C ILE A 95 -6.00 -0.03 -2.93
N THR A 96 -6.03 0.06 -4.25
CA THR A 96 -6.99 0.93 -4.94
C THR A 96 -8.35 0.24 -5.05
N ALA A 97 -9.43 1.02 -5.11
CA ALA A 97 -10.78 0.52 -5.32
C ALA A 97 -10.97 -0.26 -6.64
N LEU A 98 -10.02 -0.16 -7.58
CA LEU A 98 -10.02 -0.93 -8.82
C LEU A 98 -9.61 -2.40 -8.64
N SER A 99 -9.17 -2.79 -7.45
CA SER A 99 -8.82 -4.18 -7.15
C SER A 99 -10.01 -5.12 -7.37
N SER A 100 -9.78 -6.17 -8.15
CA SER A 100 -10.77 -7.24 -8.39
C SER A 100 -10.65 -8.39 -7.40
N LYS A 101 -9.74 -8.30 -6.42
CA LYS A 101 -9.51 -9.35 -5.42
C LYS A 101 -10.49 -9.21 -4.27
N VAL A 102 -10.84 -10.35 -3.67
CA VAL A 102 -11.60 -10.40 -2.43
C VAL A 102 -10.62 -10.45 -1.27
N TYR A 103 -10.74 -9.46 -0.39
CA TYR A 103 -10.05 -9.36 0.89
C TYR A 103 -11.08 -9.63 1.99
N ASN A 104 -10.73 -10.56 2.87
CA ASN A 104 -11.54 -10.91 4.04
C ASN A 104 -10.87 -10.49 5.34
N GLU A 105 -9.82 -9.68 5.27
CA GLU A 105 -9.22 -9.01 6.41
C GLU A 105 -9.54 -7.51 6.39
N LEU A 106 -9.15 -6.82 7.46
CA LEU A 106 -9.13 -5.37 7.48
C LEU A 106 -8.26 -4.85 6.34
N VAL A 107 -8.74 -3.87 5.58
CA VAL A 107 -8.13 -3.40 4.34
C VAL A 107 -8.29 -1.89 4.20
N LEU A 108 -7.19 -1.21 3.87
CA LEU A 108 -7.19 0.21 3.52
C LEU A 108 -7.43 0.33 2.02
N VAL A 109 -8.41 1.11 1.61
CA VAL A 109 -8.82 1.28 0.22
C VAL A 109 -8.75 2.75 -0.16
N SER A 110 -8.04 3.07 -1.24
CA SER A 110 -8.08 4.40 -1.85
C SER A 110 -9.05 4.47 -3.03
N PHE A 111 -9.78 5.57 -3.10
CA PHE A 111 -10.67 5.92 -4.20
C PHE A 111 -10.46 7.39 -4.56
N GLY A 112 -9.63 7.65 -5.58
CA GLY A 112 -9.07 8.97 -5.81
C GLY A 112 -8.25 9.38 -4.59
N ASP A 113 -8.50 10.58 -4.07
CA ASP A 113 -7.81 11.12 -2.88
C ASP A 113 -8.44 10.68 -1.55
N SER A 114 -9.56 9.94 -1.61
CA SER A 114 -10.29 9.47 -0.42
C SER A 114 -9.81 8.09 0.02
N HIS A 115 -9.76 7.87 1.34
CA HIS A 115 -9.30 6.62 1.93
C HIS A 115 -10.34 6.03 2.86
N TYR A 116 -10.42 4.70 2.90
CA TYR A 116 -11.40 3.96 3.70
C TYR A 116 -10.79 2.72 4.34
N LEU A 117 -11.05 2.49 5.62
CA LEU A 117 -10.56 1.32 6.36
C LEU A 117 -11.72 0.33 6.60
N TYR A 118 -11.83 -0.66 5.72
CA TYR A 118 -12.94 -1.61 5.70
C TYR A 118 -12.60 -2.94 6.39
N ASP A 119 -13.61 -3.57 6.99
CA ASP A 119 -13.58 -4.99 7.37
C ASP A 119 -13.89 -5.87 6.14
N GLY A 120 -12.90 -5.98 5.26
CA GLY A 120 -12.94 -6.69 4.00
C GLY A 120 -13.49 -5.88 2.81
N TYR A 121 -13.02 -6.24 1.61
CA TYR A 121 -13.35 -5.58 0.34
C TYR A 121 -13.48 -6.62 -0.79
N PRO A 122 -14.40 -6.47 -1.77
CA PRO A 122 -15.48 -5.48 -1.85
C PRO A 122 -16.57 -5.73 -0.79
N SER A 123 -17.65 -4.96 -0.78
CA SER A 123 -18.77 -5.21 0.15
C SER A 123 -19.37 -6.61 -0.03
N LEU A 124 -19.89 -7.22 1.04
CA LEU A 124 -20.53 -8.54 0.99
C LEU A 124 -21.68 -8.61 -0.02
N SER A 125 -22.44 -7.51 -0.17
CA SER A 125 -23.52 -7.40 -1.16
C SER A 125 -23.04 -7.56 -2.60
N SER A 126 -21.79 -7.24 -2.88
CA SER A 126 -21.17 -7.36 -4.21
C SER A 126 -20.69 -8.78 -4.52
N LEU A 127 -20.60 -9.67 -3.52
CA LEU A 127 -20.05 -11.02 -3.66
C LEU A 127 -21.09 -12.07 -4.09
N GLY A 128 -22.37 -11.71 -4.16
CA GLY A 128 -23.44 -12.61 -4.58
C GLY A 128 -23.48 -13.91 -3.76
N GLY A 129 -23.47 -15.06 -4.44
CA GLY A 129 -23.56 -16.39 -3.79
C GLY A 129 -22.40 -16.77 -2.86
N GLY A 130 -21.31 -16.00 -2.86
CA GLY A 130 -20.18 -16.19 -1.93
C GLY A 130 -20.29 -15.42 -0.62
N ALA A 131 -21.31 -14.58 -0.43
CA ALA A 131 -21.36 -13.64 0.69
C ALA A 131 -21.27 -14.31 2.08
N GLU A 132 -22.01 -15.39 2.32
CA GLU A 132 -22.07 -16.05 3.64
C GLU A 132 -20.70 -16.62 4.07
N VAL A 133 -19.97 -17.25 3.14
CA VAL A 133 -18.63 -17.79 3.41
C VAL A 133 -17.64 -16.66 3.71
N ASN A 134 -17.70 -15.58 2.93
CA ASN A 134 -16.80 -14.43 3.13
C ASN A 134 -17.13 -13.66 4.42
N GLU A 135 -18.40 -13.59 4.82
CA GLU A 135 -18.80 -12.99 6.09
C GLU A 135 -18.22 -13.78 7.28
N ALA A 136 -18.28 -15.11 7.24
CA ALA A 136 -17.70 -15.94 8.27
C ALA A 136 -16.18 -15.74 8.37
N LEU A 137 -15.48 -15.69 7.23
CA LEU A 137 -14.04 -15.43 7.17
C LEU A 137 -13.67 -14.05 7.68
N ARG A 138 -14.44 -13.01 7.33
CA ARG A 138 -14.21 -11.64 7.83
C ARG A 138 -14.33 -11.58 9.34
N ARG A 139 -15.39 -12.16 9.89
CA ARG A 139 -15.59 -12.21 11.33
C ARG A 139 -14.41 -12.90 12.03
N GLU A 140 -13.98 -14.05 11.53
CA GLU A 140 -12.81 -14.77 12.07
C GLU A 140 -11.52 -13.95 11.96
N ASN A 141 -11.28 -13.29 10.82
CA ASN A 141 -10.09 -12.48 10.60
C ASN A 141 -10.08 -11.19 11.41
N PHE A 142 -11.23 -10.55 11.60
CA PHE A 142 -11.37 -9.34 12.40
C PHE A 142 -10.95 -9.59 13.85
N GLU A 143 -11.18 -10.79 14.39
CA GLU A 143 -10.71 -11.15 15.74
C GLU A 143 -9.20 -10.97 15.91
N ARG A 144 -8.41 -11.18 14.85
CA ARG A 144 -6.94 -11.00 14.89
C ARG A 144 -6.56 -9.53 15.11
N HIS A 145 -7.40 -8.60 14.68
CA HIS A 145 -7.17 -7.16 14.81
C HIS A 145 -8.04 -6.49 15.88
N ARG A 146 -8.98 -7.22 16.51
CA ARG A 146 -9.97 -6.65 17.44
C ARG A 146 -9.35 -5.76 18.50
N ALA A 147 -8.33 -6.24 19.21
CA ALA A 147 -7.68 -5.47 20.27
C ALA A 147 -6.99 -4.19 19.75
N GLY A 148 -6.45 -4.24 18.52
CA GLY A 148 -5.87 -3.08 17.85
C GLY A 148 -6.92 -2.09 17.39
N TRP A 149 -8.00 -2.59 16.80
CA TRP A 149 -9.16 -1.81 16.38
C TRP A 149 -9.80 -1.08 17.56
N GLU A 150 -10.02 -1.76 18.68
CA GLU A 150 -10.56 -1.16 19.90
C GLU A 150 -9.68 -0.02 20.41
N GLN A 151 -8.35 -0.19 20.39
CA GLN A 151 -7.40 0.88 20.73
C GLN A 151 -7.46 2.05 19.76
N PHE A 152 -7.49 1.78 18.45
CA PHE A 152 -7.62 2.81 17.41
C PHE A 152 -8.88 3.67 17.61
N VAL A 153 -10.03 3.02 17.79
CA VAL A 153 -11.32 3.69 17.99
C VAL A 153 -11.37 4.44 19.32
N ALA A 154 -10.89 3.82 20.41
CA ALA A 154 -10.88 4.46 21.73
C ALA A 154 -10.03 5.73 21.73
N TYR A 155 -8.82 5.67 21.16
CA TYR A 155 -7.93 6.81 21.05
C TYR A 155 -8.55 7.95 20.24
N LEU A 156 -9.06 7.68 19.03
CA LEU A 156 -9.67 8.72 18.21
C LEU A 156 -10.93 9.32 18.86
N ARG A 157 -11.69 8.53 19.64
CA ARG A 157 -12.81 9.05 20.43
C ARG A 157 -12.34 9.98 21.54
N GLU A 158 -11.30 9.60 22.28
CA GLU A 158 -10.72 10.41 23.36
C GLU A 158 -10.18 11.76 22.83
N GLU A 159 -9.57 11.75 21.65
CA GLU A 159 -9.04 12.94 20.98
C GLU A 159 -10.11 13.77 20.22
N GLY A 160 -11.37 13.32 20.19
CA GLY A 160 -12.45 14.02 19.47
C GLY A 160 -12.31 13.97 17.94
N ARG A 161 -11.62 12.96 17.42
CA ARG A 161 -11.32 12.72 15.98
C ARG A 161 -12.17 11.60 15.38
N LEU A 162 -13.08 11.01 16.16
CA LEU A 162 -14.02 9.97 15.73
C LEU A 162 -15.41 10.56 15.49
N SER A 163 -16.01 10.29 14.33
CA SER A 163 -17.45 10.46 14.08
C SER A 163 -18.19 9.12 14.11
N GLU A 164 -19.39 9.12 14.69
CA GLU A 164 -20.27 7.95 14.88
C GLU A 164 -21.63 8.14 14.18
#